data_AF-A0A8T4YQ82-F1
#
_entry.id   AF-A0A8T4YQ82-F1
#
_cell.length_a   1.000
_cell.length_b   1.000
_cell.length_c   1.000
_cell.angle_alpha   90.00
_cell.angle_beta   90.00
_cell.angle_gamma   90.00
#
_symmetry.space_group_name_H-M   'P 1'
#
loop_
_entity.id
_entity.type
_entity.pdbx_description
1 polymer ?
#
loop_
_entity_poly.entity_id
_entity_poly.type
_entity_poly.pdbx_seq_one_letter_code
_entity_poly.pdbx_strand_id
1 'polypeptide(L)'
;ATDGSANLWDNDYPFGGNFWSDYEGEDNNYGPLQNILGYSDGLGDARYTKWGITDRYPLMKPYGGSRDIGIKTVTASKTYIPYNYNQTITLNIKIINYGQQTETFNCTAYYDSMLIGELGISLPSRGLKPNSMIVRIPWETTGLTFGNYTVTANITILLGEEDIVDNIYKIWVKVVVPGNVNGDNIVDMSDVGVVLRNYGQSEP
;
A
#
# COMPACT_ATOMS: atom_id res chain seq x y z
N ALA A 1 21.08 40.74 11.29
CA ALA A 1 20.00 40.02 11.99
C ALA A 1 19.26 39.16 10.96
N THR A 2 19.62 37.90 10.84
CA THR A 2 18.69 36.87 10.39
C THR A 2 18.63 35.94 11.57
N ASP A 3 17.67 36.21 12.46
CA ASP A 3 17.24 35.28 13.48
C ASP A 3 16.72 34.05 12.72
N GLY A 4 17.65 33.15 12.41
CA GLY A 4 17.39 31.89 11.74
C GLY A 4 16.75 30.98 12.75
N SER A 5 15.55 31.33 13.22
CA SER A 5 14.66 30.37 13.85
C SER A 5 14.47 29.28 12.80
N ALA A 6 15.19 28.17 12.94
CA ALA A 6 14.85 26.95 12.24
C ALA A 6 13.34 26.79 12.42
N ASN A 7 12.59 26.83 11.31
CA ASN A 7 11.15 26.65 11.38
C ASN A 7 10.96 25.24 11.94
N LEU A 8 10.66 25.11 13.23
CA LEU A 8 10.53 23.81 13.90
C LEU A 8 9.45 22.93 13.24
N TRP A 9 8.63 23.54 12.38
CA TRP A 9 7.56 22.95 11.61
C TRP A 9 7.98 22.42 10.24
N ASP A 10 9.23 22.63 9.81
CA ASP A 10 9.75 22.23 8.50
C ASP A 10 11.23 21.84 8.63
N ASN A 11 11.50 20.54 8.70
CA ASN A 11 12.84 19.99 8.89
C ASN A 11 13.55 19.62 7.57
N ASP A 12 13.09 20.17 6.44
CA ASP A 12 13.58 19.90 5.10
C ASP A 12 13.54 18.41 4.67
N TYR A 13 13.78 18.16 3.39
CA TYR A 13 13.96 16.82 2.84
C TYR A 13 15.35 16.28 3.21
N PRO A 14 15.53 14.98 3.53
CA PRO A 14 14.56 13.87 3.42
C PRO A 14 13.79 13.56 4.70
N PHE A 15 14.00 14.32 5.79
CA PHE A 15 13.34 14.01 7.04
C PHE A 15 11.87 14.40 6.95
N GLY A 16 11.56 15.62 6.56
CA GLY A 16 10.23 16.18 6.59
C GLY A 16 9.86 16.78 7.94
N GLY A 17 8.85 17.66 7.91
CA GLY A 17 8.44 18.49 9.03
C GLY A 17 7.49 17.76 9.99
N ASN A 18 6.29 18.29 10.14
CA ASN A 18 5.30 17.86 11.12
C ASN A 18 4.18 17.04 10.50
N PHE A 19 3.51 16.29 11.37
CA PHE A 19 2.23 15.67 11.04
C PHE A 19 1.09 16.67 11.28
N TRP A 20 0.21 16.82 10.30
CA TRP A 20 -0.95 17.70 10.36
C TRP A 20 -2.21 16.87 10.17
N SER A 21 -3.06 16.81 11.20
CA SER A 21 -4.23 15.93 11.19
C SER A 21 -5.29 16.28 10.13
N ASP A 22 -5.26 17.50 9.59
CA ASP A 22 -6.13 18.00 8.53
C ASP A 22 -5.39 18.13 7.17
N TYR A 23 -4.20 17.53 7.04
CA TYR A 23 -3.52 17.42 5.76
C TYR A 23 -4.09 16.24 4.96
N GLU A 24 -4.65 16.55 3.79
CA GLU A 24 -5.27 15.58 2.87
C GLU A 24 -4.47 15.44 1.56
N GLY A 25 -3.19 15.80 1.57
CA GLY A 25 -2.34 15.67 0.39
C GLY A 25 -2.04 14.22 0.03
N GLU A 26 -1.51 14.04 -1.18
CA GLU A 26 -1.08 12.75 -1.71
C GLU A 26 0.39 12.46 -1.36
N ASP A 27 0.80 11.19 -1.43
CA ASP A 27 2.19 10.74 -1.29
C ASP A 27 2.46 9.71 -2.39
N ASN A 28 2.62 10.23 -3.61
CA ASN A 28 2.88 9.44 -4.82
C ASN A 28 4.28 9.71 -5.38
N ASN A 29 4.93 10.77 -4.94
CA ASN A 29 6.25 11.20 -5.39
C ASN A 29 7.24 11.26 -4.22
N TYR A 30 8.49 11.52 -4.57
CA TYR A 30 9.56 11.74 -3.62
C TYR A 30 10.55 12.78 -4.15
N GLY A 31 11.59 13.06 -3.36
CA GLY A 31 12.66 14.00 -3.71
C GLY A 31 12.43 15.40 -3.13
N PRO A 32 13.47 16.25 -3.14
CA PRO A 32 13.39 17.63 -2.61
C PRO A 32 12.35 18.53 -3.31
N LEU A 33 11.82 18.13 -4.47
CA LEU A 33 10.77 18.87 -5.17
C LEU A 33 9.46 18.08 -5.27
N GLN A 34 9.39 16.89 -4.67
CA GLN A 34 8.22 16.00 -4.69
C GLN A 34 7.69 15.77 -6.12
N ASN A 35 8.61 15.59 -7.07
CA ASN A 35 8.29 15.49 -8.50
C ASN A 35 8.88 14.24 -9.15
N ILE A 36 9.52 13.36 -8.38
CA ILE A 36 10.04 12.10 -8.90
C ILE A 36 8.96 11.03 -8.73
N LEU A 37 8.45 10.54 -9.86
CA LEU A 37 7.34 9.60 -9.91
C LEU A 37 7.73 8.20 -9.44
N GLY A 38 6.72 7.45 -8.96
CA GLY A 38 6.77 6.00 -8.81
C GLY A 38 7.14 5.51 -7.41
N TYR A 39 7.36 6.40 -6.45
CA TYR A 39 7.63 6.03 -5.06
C TYR A 39 7.04 7.06 -4.10
N SER A 40 6.14 6.59 -3.23
CA SER A 40 5.81 7.25 -1.95
C SER A 40 6.99 7.14 -1.00
N ASP A 41 7.26 8.17 -0.21
CA ASP A 41 8.38 8.19 0.75
C ASP A 41 7.98 8.54 2.19
N GLY A 42 6.68 8.67 2.43
CA GLY A 42 6.07 9.01 3.72
C GLY A 42 5.91 10.50 3.96
N LEU A 43 6.26 11.34 2.98
CA LEU A 43 6.09 12.78 2.97
C LEU A 43 5.00 13.18 1.97
N GLY A 44 4.26 14.22 2.29
CA GLY A 44 3.22 14.74 1.41
C GLY A 44 3.80 15.46 0.20
N ASP A 45 3.24 15.19 -0.97
CA ASP A 45 3.64 15.75 -2.26
C ASP A 45 3.42 17.28 -2.34
N ALA A 46 2.48 17.80 -1.55
CA ALA A 46 2.11 19.20 -1.51
C ALA A 46 2.48 19.85 -0.17
N ARG A 47 3.05 21.06 -0.22
CA ARG A 47 3.27 21.87 0.98
C ARG A 47 1.96 22.12 1.73
N TYR A 48 2.04 22.16 3.06
CA TYR A 48 0.94 22.57 3.92
C TYR A 48 1.20 23.96 4.48
N THR A 49 0.23 24.88 4.35
CA THR A 49 0.36 26.25 4.88
C THR A 49 -0.83 26.59 5.76
N LYS A 50 -0.58 26.90 7.03
CA LYS A 50 -1.60 27.32 8.00
C LYS A 50 -1.03 28.31 9.01
N TRP A 51 -1.81 29.33 9.34
CA TRP A 51 -1.42 30.37 10.32
C TRP A 51 -0.05 31.03 10.04
N GLY A 52 0.32 31.18 8.76
CA GLY A 52 1.60 31.76 8.35
C GLY A 52 2.80 30.80 8.45
N ILE A 53 2.59 29.57 8.91
CA ILE A 53 3.58 28.49 8.90
C ILE A 53 3.44 27.74 7.57
N THR A 54 4.57 27.41 6.95
CA THR A 54 4.60 26.50 5.80
C THR A 54 5.49 25.31 6.13
N ASP A 55 4.93 24.11 6.02
CA ASP A 55 5.64 22.84 6.04
C ASP A 55 5.74 22.33 4.61
N ARG A 56 6.97 22.24 4.08
CA ARG A 56 7.22 21.81 2.70
C ARG A 56 7.10 20.30 2.52
N TYR A 57 7.22 19.55 3.60
CA TYR A 57 7.22 18.09 3.57
C TYR A 57 6.43 17.55 4.76
N PRO A 58 5.10 17.75 4.78
CA PRO A 58 4.23 17.22 5.82
C PRO A 58 4.39 15.72 5.97
N LEU A 59 4.40 15.20 7.19
CA LEU A 59 4.37 13.75 7.42
C LEU A 59 2.98 13.19 7.07
N MET A 60 2.94 12.04 6.40
CA MET A 60 1.67 11.38 6.03
C MET A 60 0.97 10.65 7.18
N LYS A 61 1.68 10.41 8.29
CA LYS A 61 1.16 9.85 9.53
C LYS A 61 1.94 10.41 10.73
N PRO A 62 1.43 10.29 11.97
CA PRO A 62 2.16 10.66 13.16
C PRO A 62 3.54 10.00 13.22
N TYR A 63 4.53 10.66 13.79
CA TYR A 63 5.87 10.10 13.93
C TYR A 63 5.86 8.90 14.89
N GLY A 64 6.10 7.70 14.37
CA GLY A 64 6.08 6.43 15.12
C GLY A 64 7.36 6.09 15.89
N GLY A 65 8.34 7.01 15.93
CA GLY A 65 9.59 6.83 16.68
C GLY A 65 10.80 6.46 15.82
N SER A 66 11.85 5.96 16.47
CA SER A 66 13.13 5.65 15.79
C SER A 66 13.04 4.44 14.87
N ARG A 67 12.09 3.54 15.13
CA ARG A 67 11.78 2.34 14.35
C ARG A 67 10.31 2.36 14.00
N ASP A 68 10.02 2.34 12.71
CA ASP A 68 8.66 2.41 12.18
C ASP A 68 8.72 1.94 10.71
N ILE A 69 8.27 0.71 10.47
CA ILE A 69 8.12 0.13 9.13
C ILE A 69 6.64 -0.17 8.89
N GLY A 70 6.12 0.29 7.75
CA GLY A 70 4.69 0.17 7.48
C GLY A 70 4.38 -0.27 6.06
N ILE A 71 3.27 -0.99 5.91
CA ILE A 71 2.68 -1.34 4.63
C ILE A 71 1.73 -0.23 4.21
N LYS A 72 2.09 0.51 3.15
CA LYS A 72 1.25 1.59 2.61
C LYS A 72 0.09 1.06 1.79
N THR A 73 0.36 0.11 0.89
CA THR A 73 -0.67 -0.50 0.03
C THR A 73 -0.32 -1.94 -0.33
N VAL A 74 -1.36 -2.75 -0.56
CA VAL A 74 -1.26 -4.07 -1.17
C VAL A 74 -2.21 -4.13 -2.36
N THR A 75 -1.72 -4.54 -3.52
CA THR A 75 -2.55 -4.78 -4.69
C THR A 75 -2.24 -6.14 -5.28
N ALA A 76 -3.26 -6.83 -5.80
CA ALA A 76 -3.09 -8.04 -6.58
C ALA A 76 -3.14 -7.69 -8.07
N SER A 77 -2.31 -8.32 -8.90
CA SER A 77 -2.36 -8.15 -10.36
C SER A 77 -3.72 -8.56 -10.96
N LYS A 78 -4.48 -9.39 -10.24
CA LYS A 78 -5.89 -9.73 -10.50
C LYS A 78 -6.61 -9.93 -9.17
N THR A 79 -7.78 -9.33 -9.02
CA THR A 79 -8.67 -9.53 -7.86
C THR A 79 -9.78 -10.53 -8.12
N TYR A 80 -10.06 -10.84 -9.38
CA TYR A 80 -10.98 -11.89 -9.79
C TYR A 80 -10.20 -12.98 -10.54
N ILE A 81 -10.23 -14.19 -10.00
CA ILE A 81 -9.48 -15.34 -10.52
C ILE A 81 -10.48 -16.33 -11.10
N PRO A 82 -10.33 -16.73 -12.38
CA PRO A 82 -11.18 -17.76 -12.96
C PRO A 82 -10.89 -19.13 -12.32
N TYR A 83 -11.93 -19.78 -11.81
CA TYR A 83 -11.87 -21.12 -11.21
C TYR A 83 -11.34 -22.17 -12.21
N ASN A 84 -10.48 -23.08 -11.73
CA ASN A 84 -9.83 -24.14 -12.52
C ASN A 84 -8.90 -23.66 -13.66
N TYR A 85 -8.42 -22.42 -13.60
CA TYR A 85 -7.31 -21.97 -14.44
C TYR A 85 -6.06 -21.84 -13.57
N ASN A 86 -5.04 -22.64 -13.84
CA ASN A 86 -3.75 -22.49 -13.17
C ASN A 86 -3.18 -21.11 -13.52
N GLN A 87 -3.14 -20.22 -12.53
CA GLN A 87 -2.62 -18.88 -12.66
C GLN A 87 -1.74 -18.54 -11.46
N THR A 88 -0.66 -17.83 -11.75
CA THR A 88 0.13 -17.15 -10.73
C THR A 88 -0.28 -15.68 -10.77
N ILE A 89 -0.84 -15.19 -9.68
CA ILE A 89 -1.08 -13.74 -9.51
C ILE A 89 0.10 -13.13 -8.76
N THR A 90 0.39 -11.86 -9.00
CA THR A 90 1.45 -11.15 -8.29
C THR A 90 0.84 -10.22 -7.26
N LEU A 91 1.22 -10.36 -6.00
CA LEU A 91 0.93 -9.38 -4.95
C LEU A 91 2.03 -8.31 -4.98
N ASN A 92 1.64 -7.04 -5.12
CA ASN A 92 2.50 -5.88 -5.02
C ASN A 92 2.26 -5.22 -3.65
N ILE A 93 3.26 -5.27 -2.78
CA ILE A 93 3.19 -4.78 -1.39
C ILE A 93 4.13 -3.58 -1.29
N LYS A 94 3.57 -2.37 -1.20
CA LYS A 94 4.34 -1.13 -1.01
C LYS A 94 4.64 -0.97 0.48
N ILE A 95 5.93 -0.95 0.81
CA ILE A 95 6.44 -0.82 2.18
C ILE A 95 7.27 0.46 2.26
N ILE A 96 7.15 1.17 3.39
CA ILE A 96 7.89 2.39 3.68
C ILE A 96 8.53 2.24 5.06
N ASN A 97 9.79 2.63 5.19
CA ASN A 97 10.45 2.84 6.48
C ASN A 97 10.30 4.32 6.87
N TYR A 98 9.43 4.58 7.84
CA TYR A 98 9.18 5.90 8.42
C TYR A 98 10.13 6.20 9.60
N GLY A 99 10.87 5.20 10.08
CA GLY A 99 11.82 5.30 11.16
C GLY A 99 13.14 6.00 10.79
N GLN A 100 13.98 6.21 11.79
CA GLN A 100 15.30 6.84 11.63
C GLN A 100 16.45 5.83 11.50
N GLN A 101 16.16 4.53 11.59
CA GLN A 101 17.13 3.45 11.43
C GLN A 101 16.93 2.69 10.12
N THR A 102 18.04 2.20 9.55
CA THR A 102 17.97 1.21 8.47
C THR A 102 17.57 -0.12 9.10
N GLU A 103 16.49 -0.71 8.60
CA GLU A 103 15.89 -1.91 9.18
C GLU A 103 15.93 -3.08 8.23
N THR A 104 16.03 -4.29 8.79
CA THR A 104 15.98 -5.55 8.05
C THR A 104 14.93 -6.44 8.67
N PHE A 105 13.97 -6.88 7.85
CA PHE A 105 12.76 -7.55 8.29
C PHE A 105 12.18 -8.43 7.20
N ASN A 106 11.25 -9.30 7.57
CA ASN A 106 10.55 -10.16 6.61
C ASN A 106 9.18 -9.59 6.29
N CYS A 107 8.81 -9.66 5.01
CA CYS A 107 7.46 -9.46 4.53
C CYS A 107 6.86 -10.83 4.19
N THR A 108 5.75 -11.19 4.83
CA THR A 108 5.09 -12.47 4.62
C THR A 108 3.65 -12.25 4.16
N ALA A 109 3.24 -12.95 3.12
CA ALA A 109 1.88 -12.90 2.59
C ALA A 109 1.15 -14.22 2.83
N TYR A 110 -0.14 -14.13 3.14
CA TYR A 110 -1.04 -15.24 3.39
C TYR A 110 -2.34 -15.07 2.62
N TYR A 111 -2.97 -16.17 2.22
CA TYR A 111 -4.40 -16.21 1.90
C TYR A 111 -5.12 -16.95 3.02
N ASP A 112 -6.10 -16.31 3.63
CA ASP A 112 -6.78 -16.71 4.86
C ASP A 112 -5.79 -17.05 6.00
N SER A 113 -5.32 -18.29 6.07
CA SER A 113 -4.30 -18.75 7.03
C SER A 113 -3.15 -19.54 6.39
N MET A 114 -3.13 -19.65 5.07
CA MET A 114 -2.14 -20.40 4.30
C MET A 114 -1.05 -19.47 3.79
N LEU A 115 0.20 -19.89 3.94
CA LEU A 115 1.36 -19.13 3.47
C LEU A 115 1.37 -19.04 1.94
N ILE A 116 1.50 -17.83 1.40
CA ILE A 116 1.78 -17.57 -0.01
C ILE A 116 3.30 -17.56 -0.22
N GLY A 117 4.00 -16.78 0.60
CA GLY A 117 5.43 -16.59 0.48
C GLY A 117 5.96 -15.58 1.49
N GLU A 118 7.27 -15.60 1.66
CA GLU A 118 8.02 -14.74 2.56
C GLU A 118 9.26 -14.21 1.86
N LEU A 119 9.58 -12.94 2.11
CA LEU A 119 10.79 -12.31 1.58
C LEU A 119 11.45 -11.45 2.65
N GLY A 120 12.74 -11.68 2.91
CA GLY A 120 13.56 -10.79 3.71
C GLY A 120 13.98 -9.56 2.91
N ILE A 121 13.81 -8.38 3.49
CA ILE A 121 14.15 -7.09 2.86
C ILE A 121 14.92 -6.19 3.82
N SER A 122 15.67 -5.24 3.26
CA SER A 122 16.36 -4.19 4.01
C SER A 122 15.99 -2.84 3.42
N LEU A 123 15.49 -1.93 4.26
CA LEU A 123 15.09 -0.58 3.86
C LEU A 123 15.92 0.48 4.61
N PRO A 124 16.54 1.44 3.91
CA PRO A 124 17.17 2.59 4.53
C PRO A 124 16.20 3.35 5.43
N SER A 125 16.75 4.08 6.41
CA SER A 125 15.95 4.99 7.25
C SER A 125 15.24 6.06 6.42
N ARG A 126 14.22 6.73 6.98
CA ARG A 126 13.53 7.83 6.29
C ARG A 126 14.45 8.95 5.81
N GLY A 127 15.60 9.11 6.47
CA GLY A 127 16.64 10.08 6.14
C GLY A 127 17.54 9.68 4.96
N LEU A 128 17.38 8.48 4.41
CA LEU A 128 18.14 7.95 3.28
C LEU A 128 17.15 7.45 2.21
N LYS A 129 17.37 7.80 0.96
CA LYS A 129 16.40 7.54 -0.11
C LYS A 129 16.97 6.56 -1.14
N PRO A 130 16.17 5.62 -1.66
CA PRO A 130 14.75 5.39 -1.33
C PRO A 130 14.58 4.65 0.01
N ASN A 131 13.68 5.14 0.88
CA ASN A 131 13.25 4.49 2.12
C ASN A 131 12.00 3.62 1.92
N SER A 132 11.63 3.34 0.67
CA SER A 132 10.42 2.59 0.32
C SER A 132 10.66 1.68 -0.87
N MET A 133 9.86 0.62 -0.95
CA MET A 133 9.97 -0.39 -2.01
C MET A 133 8.63 -1.09 -2.24
N ILE A 134 8.45 -1.63 -3.46
CA ILE A 134 7.36 -2.56 -3.77
C ILE A 134 7.94 -3.98 -3.78
N VAL A 135 7.52 -4.79 -2.80
CA VAL A 135 7.79 -6.22 -2.75
C VAL A 135 6.79 -6.96 -3.63
N ARG A 136 7.26 -7.93 -4.42
CA ARG A 136 6.44 -8.74 -5.31
C ARG A 136 6.47 -10.20 -4.88
N ILE A 137 5.33 -10.71 -4.42
CA ILE A 137 5.19 -12.11 -4.02
C ILE A 137 4.27 -12.81 -5.03
N PRO A 138 4.76 -13.81 -5.78
CA PRO A 138 3.91 -14.62 -6.64
C PRO A 138 3.03 -15.55 -5.80
N TRP A 139 1.74 -15.64 -6.14
CA TRP A 139 0.78 -16.52 -5.51
C TRP A 139 0.20 -17.48 -6.56
N GLU A 140 0.52 -18.76 -6.42
CA GLU A 140 -0.12 -19.83 -7.19
C GLU A 140 -1.53 -20.10 -6.65
N THR A 141 -2.51 -20.00 -7.53
CA THR A 141 -3.94 -20.08 -7.17
C THR A 141 -4.56 -21.43 -7.54
N THR A 142 -3.70 -22.39 -7.87
CA THR A 142 -4.06 -23.77 -8.19
C THR A 142 -4.75 -24.43 -6.99
N GLY A 143 -5.89 -25.08 -7.24
CA GLY A 143 -6.62 -25.81 -6.20
C GLY A 143 -7.51 -24.95 -5.30
N LEU A 144 -7.56 -23.63 -5.50
CA LEU A 144 -8.54 -22.79 -4.81
C LEU A 144 -9.97 -23.12 -5.28
N THR A 145 -10.87 -23.21 -4.32
CA THR A 145 -12.31 -23.37 -4.57
C THR A 145 -12.99 -22.03 -4.87
N PHE A 146 -14.24 -22.05 -5.35
CA PHE A 146 -15.03 -20.84 -5.52
C PHE A 146 -15.23 -20.10 -4.18
N GLY A 147 -15.03 -18.78 -4.16
CA GLY A 147 -15.25 -17.98 -2.96
C GLY A 147 -14.41 -16.71 -2.88
N ASN A 148 -14.61 -15.98 -1.78
CA ASN A 148 -13.79 -14.82 -1.42
C ASN A 148 -12.66 -15.27 -0.49
N TYR A 149 -11.43 -14.90 -0.81
CA TYR A 149 -10.23 -15.16 -0.03
C TYR A 149 -9.70 -13.85 0.54
N THR A 150 -9.32 -13.87 1.81
CA THR A 150 -8.69 -12.72 2.46
C THR A 150 -7.19 -12.82 2.30
N VAL A 151 -6.59 -11.95 1.51
CA VAL A 151 -5.13 -11.88 1.40
C VAL A 151 -4.61 -10.91 2.45
N THR A 152 -3.72 -11.39 3.32
CA THR A 152 -3.07 -10.59 4.36
C THR A 152 -1.58 -10.51 4.08
N ALA A 153 -1.05 -9.30 3.95
CA ALA A 153 0.38 -9.06 4.03
C ALA A 153 0.73 -8.61 5.44
N ASN A 154 1.78 -9.18 6.01
CA ASN A 154 2.39 -8.71 7.23
C ASN A 154 3.88 -8.41 7.00
N ILE A 155 4.41 -7.53 7.84
CA ILE A 155 5.84 -7.33 7.99
C ILE A 155 6.21 -7.60 9.46
N THR A 156 7.45 -8.00 9.70
CA THR A 156 7.95 -8.27 11.05
C THR A 156 7.74 -7.06 11.94
N ILE A 157 7.12 -7.23 13.11
CA ILE A 157 7.07 -6.17 14.13
C ILE A 157 8.45 -6.10 14.79
N LEU A 158 9.11 -4.96 14.68
CA LEU A 158 10.46 -4.76 15.22
C LEU A 158 10.41 -4.45 16.71
N LEU A 159 11.45 -4.86 17.44
CA LEU A 159 11.57 -4.50 18.85
C LEU A 159 11.68 -2.98 19.00
N GLY A 160 10.74 -2.37 19.74
CA GLY A 160 10.68 -0.93 19.97
C GLY A 160 9.91 -0.14 18.91
N GLU A 161 9.28 -0.82 17.95
CA GLU A 161 8.27 -0.22 17.07
C GLU A 161 6.97 -0.01 17.85
N GLU A 162 6.44 1.22 17.84
CA GLU A 162 5.24 1.59 18.59
C GLU A 162 3.99 1.57 17.70
N ASP A 163 4.10 2.06 16.46
CA ASP A 163 3.01 2.03 15.48
C ASP A 163 2.96 0.68 14.79
N ILE A 164 2.39 -0.32 15.46
CA ILE A 164 2.36 -1.71 14.94
C ILE A 164 1.16 -2.00 14.02
N VAL A 165 0.26 -1.03 13.86
CA VAL A 165 -1.04 -1.24 13.21
C VAL A 165 -0.87 -1.29 11.69
N ASP A 166 0.08 -0.54 11.15
CA ASP A 166 0.35 -0.50 9.71
C ASP A 166 1.35 -1.56 9.23
N ASN A 167 1.84 -2.43 10.13
CA ASN A 167 2.58 -3.64 9.76
C ASN A 167 1.69 -4.72 9.12
N ILE A 168 0.36 -4.52 9.08
CA ILE A 168 -0.60 -5.48 8.53
C ILE A 168 -1.53 -4.79 7.55
N TYR A 169 -1.69 -5.36 6.35
CA TYR A 169 -2.63 -4.88 5.35
C TYR A 169 -3.42 -6.03 4.74
N LYS A 170 -4.73 -5.82 4.53
CA LYS A 170 -5.64 -6.85 4.03
C LYS A 170 -6.36 -6.39 2.77
N ILE A 171 -6.46 -7.29 1.80
CA ILE A 171 -7.30 -7.15 0.61
C ILE A 171 -8.13 -8.42 0.42
N TRP A 172 -9.13 -8.35 -0.46
CA TRP A 172 -9.87 -9.53 -0.88
C TRP A 172 -9.50 -9.90 -2.31
N VAL A 173 -9.51 -11.21 -2.59
CA VAL A 173 -9.40 -11.79 -3.93
C VAL A 173 -10.51 -12.82 -4.07
N LYS A 174 -11.24 -12.80 -5.18
CA LYS A 174 -12.39 -13.68 -5.41
C LYS A 174 -12.10 -14.67 -6.52
N VAL A 175 -12.31 -15.95 -6.24
CA VAL A 175 -12.34 -17.01 -7.26
C VAL A 175 -13.76 -17.10 -7.81
N VAL A 176 -13.91 -16.91 -9.11
CA VAL A 176 -15.20 -16.85 -9.82
C VAL A 176 -15.30 -17.90 -10.91
N VAL A 177 -16.53 -18.31 -11.22
CA VAL A 177 -16.79 -19.13 -12.40
C VAL A 177 -16.76 -18.21 -13.64
N PRO A 178 -15.91 -18.45 -14.64
CA PRO A 178 -15.88 -17.63 -15.85
C PRO A 178 -17.22 -17.62 -16.57
N GLY A 179 -17.76 -16.44 -16.86
CA GLY A 179 -19.05 -16.30 -17.55
C GLY A 179 -20.29 -16.25 -16.64
N ASN A 180 -20.14 -16.45 -15.32
CA ASN A 180 -21.20 -16.21 -14.35
C ASN A 180 -21.30 -14.70 -14.08
N VAL A 181 -22.22 -14.04 -14.76
CA VAL A 181 -22.44 -12.58 -14.73
C VAL A 181 -23.47 -12.22 -13.67
N ASN A 182 -24.46 -13.08 -13.44
CA ASN A 182 -25.57 -12.80 -12.53
C ASN A 182 -25.25 -13.15 -11.05
N GLY A 183 -24.13 -13.85 -10.80
CA GLY A 183 -23.65 -14.20 -9.47
C GLY A 183 -24.31 -15.44 -8.83
N ASP A 184 -25.04 -16.26 -9.58
CA ASP A 184 -25.76 -17.44 -9.08
C ASP A 184 -24.91 -18.72 -8.99
N ASN A 185 -23.64 -18.62 -9.41
CA ASN A 185 -22.64 -19.70 -9.44
C ASN A 185 -22.86 -20.75 -10.53
N ILE A 186 -23.74 -20.47 -11.48
CA ILE A 186 -24.01 -21.23 -12.68
C ILE A 186 -23.60 -20.36 -13.88
N VAL A 187 -23.31 -21.00 -15.01
CA VAL A 187 -23.12 -20.29 -16.29
C VAL A 187 -24.19 -20.79 -17.22
N ASP A 188 -25.24 -20.00 -17.43
CA ASP A 188 -26.37 -20.36 -18.29
C ASP A 188 -26.92 -19.18 -19.10
N MET A 189 -28.06 -19.39 -19.76
CA MET A 189 -28.68 -18.36 -20.61
C MET A 189 -29.17 -17.14 -19.82
N SER A 190 -29.31 -17.24 -18.51
CA SER A 190 -29.63 -16.13 -17.62
C SER A 190 -28.49 -15.13 -17.57
N ASP A 191 -27.22 -15.58 -17.54
CA ASP A 191 -26.04 -14.72 -17.60
C ASP A 191 -25.99 -13.93 -18.91
N VAL A 192 -26.21 -14.62 -20.02
CA VAL A 192 -26.32 -13.99 -21.35
C VAL A 192 -27.46 -12.97 -21.36
N GLY A 193 -28.59 -13.31 -20.75
CA GLY A 193 -29.73 -12.41 -20.59
C GLY A 193 -29.39 -11.13 -19.80
N VAL A 194 -28.58 -11.23 -18.75
CA VAL A 194 -28.11 -10.05 -17.99
C VAL A 194 -27.24 -9.15 -18.87
N VAL A 195 -26.29 -9.72 -19.63
CA VAL A 195 -25.46 -8.95 -20.55
C VAL A 195 -26.31 -8.27 -21.63
N LEU A 196 -27.27 -8.98 -22.22
CA LEU A 196 -28.16 -8.44 -23.25
C LEU A 196 -29.04 -7.29 -22.73
N ARG A 197 -29.57 -7.39 -21.50
CA ARG A 197 -30.40 -6.33 -20.90
C ARG A 197 -29.64 -5.01 -20.70
N ASN A 198 -28.35 -5.10 -20.41
CA ASN A 198 -27.49 -3.94 -20.18
C ASN A 198 -26.75 -3.48 -21.45
N TYR A 199 -26.94 -4.17 -22.58
CA TYR A 199 -26.27 -3.84 -23.82
C TYR A 199 -26.65 -2.43 -24.31
N GLY A 200 -25.65 -1.58 -24.51
CA GLY A 200 -25.84 -0.21 -24.99
C GLY A 200 -26.21 0.80 -23.90
N GLN A 201 -26.27 0.42 -22.62
CA GLN A 201 -26.34 1.39 -21.53
C GLN A 201 -25.00 2.12 -21.37
N SER A 202 -25.04 3.44 -21.21
CA SER A 202 -23.91 4.27 -20.83
C SER A 202 -24.09 4.76 -19.40
N GLU A 203 -22.99 5.05 -18.70
CA GLU A 203 -23.09 5.78 -17.42
C GLU A 203 -23.80 7.12 -17.64
N PRO A 204 -24.61 7.59 -16.66
CA PRO A 204 -25.30 8.87 -16.75
C PRO A 204 -24.35 10.07 -16.85
#